data_AF-N6YYN2-F1
#
_entry.id   AF-N6YYN2-F1
#
_cell.length_a   1.000
_cell.length_b   1.000
_cell.length_c   1.000
_cell.angle_alpha   90.00
_cell.angle_beta   90.00
_cell.angle_gamma   90.00
#
_symmetry.space_group_name_H-M   'P 1'
#
loop_
_entity.id
_entity.type
_entity.pdbx_description
1 polymer ?
#
loop_
_entity_poly.entity_id
_entity_poly.type
_entity_poly.pdbx_seq_one_letter_code
_entity_poly.pdbx_strand_id
1 'polypeptide(L)' 'MTQAHAAATISTHRHRFDLALVVTTLCEVERLLPDAGFSLRSWAQTLARPLAENGHIEPARPGRGEGAFVVVDAVRPS' A
#
# COMPACT_ATOMS: atom_id res chain seq x y z
N MET A 1 -20.10 -12.75 -2.57
CA MET A 1 -19.85 -11.31 -2.33
C MET A 1 -18.81 -10.86 -3.34
N THR A 2 -19.20 -10.05 -4.30
CA THR A 2 -18.33 -9.58 -5.38
C THR A 2 -17.72 -8.25 -4.96
N GLN A 3 -16.39 -8.19 -4.81
CA GLN A 3 -15.67 -6.97 -4.44
C GLN A 3 -15.33 -6.17 -5.70
N ALA A 4 -15.70 -4.89 -5.71
CA ALA A 4 -15.42 -3.96 -6.79
C ALA A 4 -13.98 -3.44 -6.70
N HIS A 5 -13.24 -3.54 -7.80
CA HIS A 5 -11.91 -2.95 -7.94
C HIS A 5 -12.04 -1.48 -8.39
N ALA A 6 -11.67 -0.53 -7.53
CA ALA A 6 -11.53 0.87 -7.91
C ALA A 6 -10.04 1.15 -8.16
N ALA A 7 -9.68 1.55 -9.38
CA ALA A 7 -8.33 1.98 -9.78
C ALA A 7 -8.18 3.51 -9.56
N ALA A 8 -7.29 3.99 -8.69
CA ALA A 8 -6.95 5.42 -8.58
C ALA A 8 -5.45 5.64 -8.84
N THR A 9 -5.13 6.54 -9.76
CA THR A 9 -3.77 6.87 -10.19
C THR A 9 -3.14 7.93 -9.28
N ILE A 10 -2.12 7.56 -8.49
CA ILE A 10 -1.27 8.53 -7.79
C ILE A 10 0.00 8.72 -8.63
N SER A 11 0.15 9.91 -9.22
CA SER A 11 1.29 10.28 -10.05
C SER A 11 2.41 10.85 -9.17
N THR A 12 3.45 10.06 -8.90
CA THR A 12 4.70 10.55 -8.31
C THR A 12 5.85 10.44 -9.31
N HIS A 13 6.51 11.57 -9.48
CA HIS A 13 7.45 11.90 -10.54
C HIS A 13 8.76 11.11 -10.39
N ARG A 14 8.87 9.89 -10.96
CA ARG A 14 10.09 9.39 -11.66
C ARG A 14 10.09 7.97 -12.20
N HIS A 15 9.12 7.11 -11.91
CA HIS A 15 9.06 5.77 -12.53
C HIS A 15 7.61 5.44 -12.93
N ARG A 16 7.41 5.03 -14.19
CA ARG A 16 6.13 4.54 -14.69
C ARG A 16 5.84 3.21 -13.98
N PHE A 17 4.91 3.20 -13.05
CA PHE A 17 4.28 1.97 -12.56
C PHE A 17 2.91 1.88 -13.22
N ASP A 18 2.64 0.79 -13.94
CA ASP A 18 1.28 0.47 -14.40
C ASP A 18 0.42 0.20 -13.16
N LEU A 19 -0.42 1.17 -12.80
CA LEU A 19 -1.00 1.30 -11.47
C LEU A 19 -2.42 0.70 -11.47
N ALA A 20 -2.58 -0.48 -10.90
CA ALA A 20 -3.88 -1.02 -10.51
C ALA A 20 -4.09 -0.74 -9.02
N LEU A 21 -5.10 0.06 -8.64
CA LEU A 21 -5.51 0.13 -7.23
C LEU A 21 -6.34 -1.12 -6.93
N VAL A 22 -5.76 -1.99 -6.14
CA VAL A 22 -6.43 -3.13 -5.52
C VAL A 22 -6.67 -2.73 -4.08
N VAL A 23 -7.92 -2.46 -3.69
CA VAL A 23 -8.28 -2.34 -2.28
C VAL A 23 -8.36 -3.77 -1.74
N THR A 24 -7.34 -4.17 -1.01
CA THR A 24 -7.18 -5.52 -0.45
C THR A 24 -6.84 -5.40 1.02
N THR A 25 -7.16 -6.44 1.79
CA THR A 25 -6.82 -6.45 3.21
C THR A 25 -5.32 -6.64 3.39
N LEU A 26 -4.76 -6.16 4.52
CA LEU A 26 -3.35 -6.42 4.85
C LEU A 26 -3.05 -7.92 4.88
N CYS A 27 -3.99 -8.73 5.38
CA CYS A 27 -3.89 -10.18 5.42
C CYS A 27 -3.73 -10.81 4.02
N GLU A 28 -4.40 -10.25 3.01
CA GLU A 28 -4.27 -10.73 1.63
C GLU A 28 -2.90 -10.37 1.04
N VAL A 29 -2.38 -9.16 1.28
CA VAL A 29 -1.04 -8.76 0.81
C VAL A 29 0.04 -9.61 1.48
N GLU A 30 -0.07 -9.84 2.79
CA GLU A 30 0.82 -10.70 3.57
C GLU A 30 0.87 -12.13 3.06
N ARG A 31 -0.22 -12.62 2.47
CA ARG A 31 -0.30 -13.98 1.91
C ARG A 31 0.12 -14.03 0.45
N LEU A 32 -0.45 -13.16 -0.38
CA LEU A 32 -0.30 -13.21 -1.85
C LEU A 32 1.11 -12.90 -2.32
N LEU A 33 1.82 -11.98 -1.67
CA LEU A 33 3.19 -11.65 -2.07
C LEU A 33 4.17 -12.81 -1.81
N PRO A 34 4.19 -13.44 -0.62
CA PRO A 34 4.94 -14.68 -0.42
C PRO A 34 4.51 -15.83 -1.34
N ASP A 35 3.20 -16.05 -1.53
CA ASP A 35 2.69 -17.08 -2.44
C ASP A 35 3.19 -16.86 -3.89
N ALA A 36 3.39 -15.60 -4.29
CA ALA A 36 3.94 -15.21 -5.58
C ALA A 36 5.49 -15.21 -5.64
N GLY A 37 6.17 -15.64 -4.58
CA GLY A 37 7.63 -15.76 -4.52
C GLY A 37 8.37 -14.48 -4.11
N PHE A 38 7.68 -13.51 -3.51
CA PHE A 38 8.32 -12.31 -2.97
C PHE A 38 8.64 -12.45 -1.48
N SER A 39 9.77 -11.92 -1.06
CA SER A 39 10.14 -11.72 0.33
C SER A 39 9.82 -10.28 0.75
N LEU A 40 9.03 -10.12 1.81
CA LEU A 40 8.66 -8.81 2.36
C LEU A 40 9.80 -8.26 3.22
N ARG A 41 10.22 -7.02 2.97
CA ARG A 41 11.40 -6.40 3.61
C ARG A 41 11.00 -5.36 4.64
N SER A 42 10.11 -4.45 4.28
CA SER A 42 9.67 -3.37 5.16
C SER A 42 8.28 -2.87 4.79
N TRP A 43 7.67 -2.15 5.74
CA TRP A 43 6.34 -1.57 5.61
C TRP A 43 6.38 -0.11 6.04
N ALA A 44 5.60 0.72 5.36
CA ALA A 44 5.33 2.08 5.77
C ALA A 44 3.84 2.42 5.62
N GLN A 45 3.33 3.28 6.49
CA GLN A 45 1.93 3.68 6.53
C GLN A 45 1.77 5.19 6.74
N THR A 46 0.66 5.74 6.25
CA THR A 46 0.24 7.14 6.48
C THR A 46 -1.29 7.20 6.50
N LEU A 47 -1.85 8.40 6.68
CA LEU A 47 -3.29 8.64 6.83
C LEU A 47 -3.87 7.92 8.05
N ALA A 48 -3.23 8.08 9.21
CA ALA A 48 -3.73 7.57 10.49
C ALA A 48 -4.83 8.47 11.07
N ARG A 49 -4.97 9.70 10.55
CA ARG A 49 -6.04 10.64 10.89
C ARG A 49 -6.91 10.94 9.66
N PRO A 50 -8.21 11.25 9.84
CA PRO A 50 -9.08 11.64 8.74
C PRO A 50 -8.50 12.78 7.90
N LEU A 51 -8.59 12.66 6.58
CA LEU A 51 -8.10 13.67 5.63
C LEU A 51 -8.71 15.06 5.88
N ALA A 52 -9.95 15.11 6.36
CA ALA A 52 -10.65 16.36 6.68
C ALA A 52 -10.03 17.12 7.87
N GLU A 53 -9.23 16.45 8.70
CA GLU A 53 -8.61 17.05 9.90
C GLU A 53 -7.22 17.62 9.62
N ASN A 54 -6.63 17.35 8.44
CA ASN A 54 -5.23 17.61 8.17
C ASN A 54 -5.05 18.47 6.91
N GLY A 55 -4.81 19.77 7.09
CA GLY A 55 -4.30 20.66 6.01
C GLY A 55 -2.83 20.44 5.64
N HIS A 56 -2.21 19.38 6.17
CA HIS A 56 -0.79 19.05 6.01
C HIS A 56 -0.66 17.58 5.58
N ILE A 57 0.32 17.29 4.72
CA ILE A 57 0.63 15.92 4.31
C ILE A 57 1.17 15.15 5.53
N GLU A 58 0.47 14.10 5.95
CA GLU A 58 0.91 13.26 7.06
C GLU A 58 2.18 12.47 6.66
N PRO A 59 3.27 12.55 7.43
CA PRO A 59 4.49 11.81 7.11
C PRO A 59 4.27 10.30 7.23
N ALA A 60 4.90 9.55 6.32
CA ALA A 60 4.92 8.09 6.42
C ALA A 60 5.68 7.65 7.68
N ARG A 61 5.16 6.61 8.33
CA ARG A 61 5.74 5.98 9.53
C ARG A 61 5.98 4.50 9.26
N PRO A 62 6.98 3.86 9.90
CA PRO A 62 7.17 2.43 9.79
C PRO A 62 5.93 1.63 10.24
N GLY A 63 5.72 0.48 9.63
CA GLY A 63 4.68 -0.47 10.03
C GLY A 63 3.42 -0.42 9.16
N ARG A 64 2.36 -1.09 9.64
CA ARG A 64 1.05 -1.24 8.99
C ARG A 64 -0.04 -1.42 10.06
N GLY A 65 -1.30 -1.20 9.69
CA GLY A 65 -2.48 -1.51 10.51
C GLY A 65 -3.10 -0.35 11.28
N GLU A 66 -2.44 0.82 11.29
CA GLU A 66 -2.95 2.05 11.92
C GLU A 66 -3.36 3.09 10.88
N GLY A 67 -2.61 3.19 9.78
CA GLY A 67 -2.86 4.11 8.69
C GLY A 67 -3.76 3.51 7.60
N ALA A 68 -4.57 4.35 6.96
CA ALA A 68 -5.44 3.95 5.86
C ALA A 68 -4.69 3.70 4.54
N PHE A 69 -3.44 4.17 4.42
CA PHE A 69 -2.60 3.94 3.24
C PHE A 69 -1.30 3.27 3.66
N VAL A 70 -0.99 2.13 3.04
CA VAL A 70 0.16 1.30 3.38
C VAL A 70 0.94 0.95 2.11
N VAL A 71 2.26 1.01 2.20
CA VAL A 71 3.22 0.58 1.17
C VAL A 71 4.07 -0.54 1.75
N VAL A 72 4.35 -1.56 0.94
CA VAL A 72 5.25 -2.66 1.27
C VAL A 72 6.42 -2.68 0.28
N ASP A 73 7.64 -2.79 0.82
CA ASP A 73 8.83 -3.12 0.06
C ASP A 73 8.99 -4.63 0.02
N ALA A 74 9.00 -5.19 -1.19
CA ALA A 74 9.07 -6.62 -1.42
C ALA A 74 10.04 -6.92 -2.57
N VAL A 75 10.86 -7.96 -2.39
CA VAL A 75 11.88 -8.36 -3.36
C VAL A 75 11.63 -9.79 -3.81
N ARG A 76 11.79 -10.06 -5.10
CA ARG A 76 11.85 -11.45 -5.59
C ARG A 76 13.29 -11.93 -5.48
N PRO A 77 13.59 -12.98 -4.69
CA PRO A 77 14.92 -13.57 -4.68
C PRO A 77 15.29 -14.08 -6.07
N SER A 78 16.54 -13.89 -6.47
CA SER A 78 17.13 -14.39 -7.72
C SER A 78 17.45 -15.88 -7.65
#